data_AF-A0A960ICW4-F1
#
_entry.id   AF-A0A960ICW4-F1
#
_cell.length_a   1.000
_cell.length_b   1.000
_cell.length_c   1.000
_cell.angle_alpha   90.00
_cell.angle_beta   90.00
_cell.angle_gamma   90.00
#
_symmetry.space_group_name_H-M   'P 1'
#
loop_
_entity.id
_entity.type
_entity.pdbx_description
1 polymer ?
#
loop_
_entity_poly.entity_id
_entity_poly.type
_entity_poly.pdbx_seq_one_letter_code
_entity_poly.pdbx_strand_id
1 'polypeptide(L)'
;DGQVYLQDNLFKSGVRPAVDVGISVSRVGGAAQIKAMKSVSGTLKLDLAQFRELEAFATFGSELDAISKAQLERGYRLVELLKQPLNSPLPVEEQIVAVFAGTKGYLDSLPVNEVRRFETELLDHMRSTQGGLLAGMRSNPKADVPGELGDIIAAFKERFVADIASGRVADPTATDADALGDAQSAKTLATE
;
A
#
# COMPACT_ATOMS: atom_id res chain seq x y z
N ASP A 1 7.37 15.07 16.02
CA ASP A 1 7.73 16.25 15.22
C ASP A 1 7.39 16.07 13.75
N GLY A 2 6.23 16.57 13.33
CA GLY A 2 5.71 16.40 11.97
C GLY A 2 4.22 16.73 11.90
N GLN A 3 3.65 16.66 10.71
CA GLN A 3 2.24 16.86 10.45
C GLN A 3 1.74 15.76 9.51
N VAL A 4 0.60 15.17 9.86
CA VAL A 4 -0.17 14.27 8.99
C VAL A 4 -1.43 15.03 8.60
N TYR A 5 -1.52 15.45 7.35
CA TYR A 5 -2.67 16.17 6.82
C TYR A 5 -3.65 15.18 6.20
N LEU A 6 -4.90 15.28 6.61
CA LEU A 6 -6.02 14.55 6.02
C LEU A 6 -6.81 15.49 5.13
N GLN A 7 -7.06 15.10 3.88
CA GLN A 7 -7.83 15.92 2.95
C GLN A 7 -9.17 15.30 2.57
N ASP A 8 -10.20 16.14 2.52
CA ASP A 8 -11.58 15.75 2.21
C ASP A 8 -11.75 15.25 0.76
N ASN A 9 -11.05 15.85 -0.21
CA ASN A 9 -11.04 15.40 -1.60
C ASN A 9 -10.49 13.97 -1.75
N LEU A 10 -9.39 13.63 -1.06
CA LEU A 10 -8.81 12.28 -1.05
C LEU A 10 -9.77 11.27 -0.42
N PHE A 11 -10.43 11.65 0.67
CA PHE A 11 -11.42 10.80 1.32
C PHE A 11 -12.60 10.49 0.39
N LYS A 12 -13.10 11.52 -0.32
CA LYS A 12 -14.22 11.42 -1.27
C LYS A 12 -13.86 10.65 -2.53
N SER A 13 -12.60 10.65 -2.96
CA SER A 13 -12.12 9.83 -4.09
C SER A 13 -11.80 8.38 -3.72
N GLY A 14 -12.04 7.98 -2.46
CA GLY A 14 -11.85 6.60 -2.00
C GLY A 14 -10.45 6.28 -1.48
N VAL A 15 -9.57 7.28 -1.32
CA VAL A 15 -8.27 7.10 -0.65
C VAL A 15 -8.47 7.18 0.86
N ARG A 16 -8.35 6.03 1.54
CA ARG A 16 -8.55 5.90 2.99
C ARG A 16 -7.44 5.01 3.54
N PRO A 17 -6.59 5.48 4.48
CA PRO A 17 -6.59 6.80 5.11
C PRO A 17 -6.28 7.95 4.14
N ALA A 18 -6.97 9.09 4.31
CA ALA A 18 -6.92 10.23 3.38
C ALA A 18 -5.69 11.13 3.56
N VAL A 19 -4.50 10.53 3.72
CA VAL A 19 -3.25 11.24 3.99
C VAL A 19 -2.71 11.86 2.70
N ASP A 20 -2.52 13.18 2.71
CA ASP A 20 -1.79 13.84 1.62
C ASP A 20 -0.28 13.74 1.87
N VAL A 21 0.38 12.86 1.12
CA VAL A 21 1.81 12.56 1.22
C VAL A 21 2.71 13.73 0.79
N GLY A 22 2.20 14.62 -0.07
CA GLY A 22 2.95 15.78 -0.57
C GLY A 22 3.19 16.81 0.53
N ILE A 23 2.15 17.14 1.29
CA ILE A 23 2.23 18.14 2.38
C ILE A 23 2.55 17.52 3.74
N SER A 24 2.26 16.23 3.96
CA SER A 24 2.56 15.56 5.23
C SER A 24 4.05 15.33 5.37
N VAL A 25 4.60 15.61 6.56
CA VAL A 25 6.04 15.53 6.83
C VAL A 25 6.31 14.93 8.21
N SER A 26 7.40 14.19 8.32
CA SER A 26 8.00 13.78 9.59
C SER A 26 9.40 14.36 9.67
N ARG A 27 9.68 15.17 10.69
CA ARG A 27 11.01 15.77 10.93
C ARG A 27 12.03 14.74 11.42
N VAL A 28 11.57 13.65 12.03
CA VAL A 28 12.41 12.53 12.47
C VAL A 28 12.78 11.63 11.27
N GLY A 29 11.85 11.50 10.31
CA GLY A 29 12.06 10.74 9.08
C GLY A 29 12.44 9.27 9.33
N GLY A 30 13.35 8.75 8.51
CA GLY A 30 13.76 7.34 8.56
C GLY A 30 14.49 6.91 9.84
N ALA A 31 14.84 7.82 10.74
CA ALA A 31 15.39 7.46 12.05
C ALA A 31 14.34 6.80 12.97
N ALA A 32 13.05 7.03 12.71
CA ALA A 32 11.95 6.38 13.43
C ALA A 32 11.58 4.99 12.87
N GLN A 33 12.25 4.54 11.80
CA GLN A 33 11.93 3.30 11.09
C GLN A 33 12.96 2.21 11.39
N ILE A 34 12.51 0.95 11.40
CA ILE A 34 13.41 -0.20 11.37
C ILE A 34 14.11 -0.29 10.01
N LYS A 35 15.29 -0.93 9.97
CA LYS A 35 16.18 -0.92 8.79
C LYS A 35 15.50 -1.45 7.53
N ALA A 36 14.78 -2.58 7.64
CA ALA A 36 14.02 -3.15 6.52
C ALA A 36 12.96 -2.17 5.96
N MET A 37 12.14 -1.56 6.84
CA MET A 37 11.14 -0.57 6.41
C MET A 37 11.78 0.62 5.71
N LYS A 38 12.85 1.17 6.28
CA LYS A 38 13.60 2.29 5.68
C LYS A 38 14.14 1.93 4.29
N SER A 39 14.61 0.71 4.10
CA SER A 39 15.13 0.24 2.81
C SER A 39 14.04 0.15 1.74
N VAL A 40 12.81 -0.22 2.10
CA VAL A 40 11.72 -0.41 1.13
C VAL A 40 10.92 0.86 0.88
N SER A 41 10.81 1.74 1.87
CA SER A 41 10.03 2.98 1.77
C SER A 41 10.84 4.19 1.31
N GLY A 42 12.14 4.03 1.06
CA GLY A 42 13.08 5.14 0.81
C GLY A 42 12.70 6.02 -0.39
N THR A 43 12.19 5.42 -1.47
CA THR A 43 11.74 6.15 -2.67
C THR A 43 10.25 6.46 -2.66
N LEU A 44 9.47 5.78 -1.83
CA LEU A 44 8.00 5.80 -1.88
C LEU A 44 7.41 7.21 -1.82
N LYS A 45 7.95 8.07 -0.95
CA LYS A 45 7.49 9.46 -0.86
C LYS A 45 7.79 10.25 -2.15
N LEU A 46 8.96 10.04 -2.74
CA LEU A 46 9.34 10.71 -3.98
C LEU A 46 8.49 10.21 -5.15
N ASP A 47 8.28 8.90 -5.23
CA ASP A 47 7.48 8.25 -6.27
C ASP A 47 6.03 8.77 -6.24
N LEU A 48 5.44 8.89 -5.04
CA LEU A 48 4.09 9.43 -4.88
C LEU A 48 4.00 10.94 -5.14
N ALA A 49 5.04 11.71 -4.82
CA ALA A 49 5.07 13.14 -5.13
C ALA A 49 5.12 13.36 -6.65
N GLN A 50 6.00 12.64 -7.36
CA GLN A 50 6.08 12.68 -8.82
C GLN A 50 4.78 12.21 -9.48
N PHE A 51 4.16 11.15 -8.95
CA PHE A 51 2.85 10.70 -9.41
C PHE A 51 1.79 11.81 -9.37
N ARG A 52 1.72 12.60 -8.30
CA ARG A 52 0.74 13.70 -8.18
C ARG A 52 0.99 14.82 -9.20
N GLU A 53 2.25 15.14 -9.46
CA GLU A 53 2.61 16.11 -10.50
C GLU A 53 2.19 15.61 -11.89
N LEU A 54 2.46 14.33 -12.20
CA LEU A 54 2.08 13.68 -13.46
C LEU A 54 0.56 13.54 -13.62
N GLU A 55 -0.16 13.20 -12.55
CA GLU A 55 -1.63 13.08 -12.54
C GLU A 55 -2.30 14.42 -12.85
N ALA A 56 -1.79 15.51 -12.25
CA ALA A 56 -2.24 16.86 -12.56
C ALA A 56 -1.97 17.22 -14.03
N PHE A 57 -0.76 16.93 -14.53
CA PHE A 57 -0.38 17.22 -15.92
C PHE A 57 -1.21 16.42 -16.95
N ALA A 58 -1.45 15.13 -16.68
CA ALA A 58 -2.26 14.26 -17.53
C ALA A 58 -3.71 14.76 -17.68
N THR A 59 -4.25 15.39 -16.63
CA THR A 59 -5.61 15.96 -16.64
C THR A 59 -5.76 17.11 -17.64
N PHE A 60 -4.68 17.81 -17.97
CA PHE A 60 -4.67 18.88 -18.98
C PHE A 60 -4.56 18.36 -20.43
N GLY A 61 -4.70 17.05 -20.64
CA GLY A 61 -4.71 16.44 -21.97
C GLY A 61 -3.36 16.40 -22.67
N SER A 62 -2.26 16.54 -21.90
CA SER A 62 -0.91 16.52 -22.45
C SER A 62 -0.45 15.08 -22.71
N GLU A 63 0.17 14.82 -23.85
CA GLU A 63 0.78 13.52 -24.13
C GLU A 63 1.97 13.28 -23.18
N LEU A 64 1.93 12.16 -22.47
CA LEU A 64 3.03 11.69 -21.64
C LEU A 64 3.94 10.78 -22.46
N ASP A 65 5.25 10.93 -22.28
CA ASP A 65 6.22 9.97 -22.80
C ASP A 65 6.08 8.61 -22.09
N ALA A 66 6.69 7.57 -22.65
CA ALA A 66 6.55 6.20 -22.13
C ALA A 66 7.02 6.06 -20.67
N ILE A 67 8.04 6.83 -20.27
CA ILE A 67 8.59 6.82 -18.91
C ILE A 67 7.59 7.45 -17.94
N SER A 68 7.08 8.65 -18.25
CA SER A 68 6.10 9.31 -17.39
C SER A 68 4.79 8.52 -17.30
N LYS A 69 4.38 7.87 -18.40
CA LYS A 69 3.22 6.96 -18.37
C LYS A 69 3.45 5.78 -17.43
N ALA A 70 4.61 5.15 -17.48
CA ALA A 70 4.94 4.04 -16.56
C ALA A 70 4.97 4.50 -15.10
N GLN A 71 5.49 5.70 -14.82
CA GLN A 71 5.48 6.28 -13.47
C GLN A 71 4.07 6.60 -12.99
N LEU A 72 3.22 7.15 -13.86
CA LEU A 72 1.81 7.43 -13.56
C LEU A 72 1.06 6.13 -13.21
N GLU A 73 1.22 5.09 -14.03
CA GLU A 73 0.63 3.76 -13.83
C GLU A 73 1.09 3.10 -12.53
N ARG A 74 2.39 3.18 -12.21
CA ARG A 74 2.90 2.69 -10.93
C ARG A 74 2.30 3.47 -9.76
N GLY A 75 2.18 4.80 -9.89
CA GLY A 75 1.61 5.65 -8.86
C GLY A 75 0.16 5.29 -8.52
N TYR A 76 -0.68 4.97 -9.50
CA TYR A 76 -2.04 4.47 -9.23
C TYR A 76 -2.04 3.20 -8.38
N ARG A 77 -1.13 2.26 -8.66
CA ARG A 77 -1.01 1.01 -7.90
C ARG A 77 -0.46 1.24 -6.50
N LEU A 78 0.47 2.17 -6.32
CA LEU A 78 0.96 2.56 -5.00
C LEU A 78 -0.13 3.24 -4.17
N VAL A 79 -0.99 4.06 -4.78
CA VAL A 79 -2.14 4.66 -4.09
C VAL A 79 -3.13 3.59 -3.64
N GLU A 80 -3.45 2.60 -4.50
CA GLU A 80 -4.32 1.49 -4.09
C GLU A 80 -3.71 0.64 -2.97
N LEU A 81 -2.42 0.33 -3.05
CA LEU A 81 -1.69 -0.45 -2.04
C LEU A 81 -1.70 0.23 -0.65
N LEU A 82 -1.70 1.56 -0.60
CA LEU A 82 -1.69 2.29 0.67
C LEU A 82 -3.08 2.50 1.28
N LYS A 83 -4.14 2.01 0.62
CA LYS A 83 -5.47 2.03 1.21
C LYS A 83 -5.61 0.94 2.26
N GLN A 84 -6.27 1.28 3.36
CA GLN A 84 -6.45 0.38 4.48
C GLN A 84 -7.88 0.52 5.04
N PRO A 85 -8.56 -0.60 5.31
CA PRO A 85 -9.88 -0.57 5.91
C PRO A 85 -9.81 -0.11 7.38
N LEU A 86 -10.96 0.31 7.90
CA LEU A 86 -11.08 0.76 9.29
C LEU A 86 -10.75 -0.39 10.25
N ASN A 87 -10.05 -0.08 11.35
CA ASN A 87 -9.73 -1.01 12.43
C ASN A 87 -8.94 -2.27 12.01
N SER A 88 -8.20 -2.21 10.90
CA SER A 88 -7.43 -3.34 10.38
C SER A 88 -5.92 -3.05 10.35
N PRO A 89 -5.25 -2.79 11.48
CA PRO A 89 -3.82 -2.46 11.51
C PRO A 89 -2.97 -3.61 10.96
N LEU A 90 -2.00 -3.29 10.09
CA LEU A 90 -1.03 -4.26 9.58
C LEU A 90 0.23 -4.30 10.48
N PRO A 91 0.73 -5.49 10.87
CA PRO A 91 2.04 -5.63 11.49
C PRO A 91 3.18 -5.12 10.60
N VAL A 92 4.30 -4.70 11.21
CA VAL A 92 5.41 -4.06 10.46
C VAL A 92 6.03 -5.02 9.43
N GLU A 93 6.13 -6.30 9.76
CA GLU A 93 6.62 -7.34 8.86
C GLU A 93 5.76 -7.48 7.61
N GLU A 94 4.44 -7.31 7.73
CA GLU A 94 3.51 -7.36 6.60
C GLU A 94 3.55 -6.07 5.78
N GLN A 95 3.64 -4.91 6.45
CA GLN A 95 3.84 -3.63 5.78
C GLN A 95 5.12 -3.63 4.93
N ILE A 96 6.21 -4.26 5.42
CA ILE A 96 7.46 -4.39 4.65
C ILE A 96 7.22 -5.18 3.37
N VAL A 97 6.51 -6.31 3.45
CA VAL A 97 6.18 -7.14 2.27
C VAL A 97 5.36 -6.35 1.26
N ALA A 98 4.29 -5.69 1.71
CA ALA A 98 3.40 -4.91 0.86
C ALA A 98 4.17 -3.77 0.15
N VAL A 99 4.89 -2.95 0.92
CA VAL A 99 5.67 -1.82 0.37
C VAL A 99 6.77 -2.31 -0.55
N PHE A 100 7.46 -3.41 -0.23
CA PHE A 100 8.47 -4.00 -1.11
C PHE A 100 7.88 -4.44 -2.45
N ALA A 101 6.70 -5.08 -2.45
CA ALA A 101 6.01 -5.48 -3.66
C ALA A 101 5.70 -4.27 -4.56
N GLY A 102 5.22 -3.18 -3.96
CA GLY A 102 4.95 -1.93 -4.66
C GLY A 102 6.20 -1.24 -5.22
N THR A 103 7.20 -0.96 -4.37
CA THR A 103 8.36 -0.14 -4.77
C THR A 103 9.33 -0.88 -5.70
N LYS A 104 9.31 -2.22 -5.71
CA LYS A 104 10.08 -3.03 -6.66
C LYS A 104 9.34 -3.32 -7.97
N GLY A 105 8.13 -2.82 -8.15
CA GLY A 105 7.37 -2.94 -9.41
C GLY A 105 6.72 -4.30 -9.63
N TYR A 106 6.56 -5.12 -8.59
CA TYR A 106 5.84 -6.39 -8.73
C TYR A 106 4.37 -6.18 -9.09
N LEU A 107 3.81 -5.02 -8.75
CA LEU A 107 2.43 -4.65 -9.06
C LEU A 107 2.23 -4.10 -10.48
N ASP A 108 3.31 -3.70 -11.19
CA ASP A 108 3.21 -2.89 -12.43
C ASP A 108 2.39 -3.57 -13.54
N SER A 109 2.41 -4.89 -13.61
CA SER A 109 1.66 -5.66 -14.62
C SER A 109 0.24 -6.02 -14.18
N LEU A 110 -0.14 -5.73 -12.94
CA LEU A 110 -1.47 -6.05 -12.41
C LEU A 110 -2.47 -4.94 -12.79
N PRO A 111 -3.73 -5.26 -13.08
CA PRO A 111 -4.80 -4.27 -13.12
C PRO A 111 -4.92 -3.54 -11.77
N VAL A 112 -5.24 -2.24 -11.78
CA VAL A 112 -5.33 -1.41 -10.56
C VAL A 112 -6.36 -1.96 -9.57
N ASN A 113 -7.49 -2.47 -10.07
CA ASN A 113 -8.55 -3.07 -9.25
C ASN A 113 -8.16 -4.41 -8.59
N GLU A 114 -7.07 -5.05 -9.03
CA GLU A 114 -6.57 -6.30 -8.45
C GLU A 114 -5.53 -6.07 -7.34
N VAL A 115 -5.03 -4.84 -7.15
CA VAL A 115 -3.93 -4.55 -6.22
C VAL A 115 -4.28 -4.92 -4.77
N ARG A 116 -5.47 -4.52 -4.29
CA ARG A 116 -5.90 -4.82 -2.90
C ARG A 116 -6.09 -6.32 -2.67
N ARG A 117 -6.60 -7.03 -3.69
CA ARG A 117 -6.76 -8.48 -3.64
C ARG A 117 -5.39 -9.18 -3.63
N PHE A 118 -4.48 -8.75 -4.51
CA PHE A 118 -3.11 -9.23 -4.53
C PHE A 118 -2.41 -9.05 -3.18
N GLU A 119 -2.52 -7.87 -2.56
CA GLU A 119 -1.96 -7.61 -1.23
C GLU A 119 -2.52 -8.60 -0.19
N THR A 120 -3.84 -8.72 -0.13
CA THR A 120 -4.51 -9.59 0.85
C THR A 120 -4.06 -11.05 0.70
N GLU A 121 -4.13 -11.58 -0.52
CA GLU A 121 -3.75 -12.98 -0.80
C GLU A 121 -2.24 -13.22 -0.64
N LEU A 122 -1.40 -12.23 -0.98
CA LEU A 122 0.04 -12.31 -0.75
C LEU A 122 0.35 -12.39 0.75
N LEU A 123 -0.28 -11.53 1.55
CA LEU A 123 -0.07 -11.53 3.00
C LEU A 123 -0.58 -12.84 3.63
N ASP A 124 -1.70 -13.39 3.16
CA ASP A 124 -2.17 -14.72 3.57
C ASP A 124 -1.19 -15.83 3.19
N HIS A 125 -0.61 -15.77 1.99
CA HIS A 125 0.42 -16.70 1.56
C HIS A 125 1.67 -16.60 2.45
N MET A 126 2.11 -15.39 2.79
CA MET A 126 3.25 -15.16 3.68
C MET A 126 2.99 -15.69 5.10
N ARG A 127 1.79 -15.45 5.65
CA ARG A 127 1.39 -15.97 6.97
C ARG A 127 1.40 -17.50 7.01
N SER A 128 0.89 -18.14 5.96
CA SER A 128 0.74 -19.60 5.91
C SER A 128 2.05 -20.34 5.60
N THR A 129 2.93 -19.74 4.79
CA THR A 129 4.13 -20.45 4.28
C THR A 129 5.45 -19.88 4.78
N GLN A 130 5.50 -18.61 5.17
CA GLN A 130 6.74 -17.86 5.48
C GLN A 130 6.75 -17.27 6.90
N GLY A 131 6.11 -17.95 7.87
CA GLY A 131 6.02 -17.46 9.25
C GLY A 131 7.39 -17.19 9.91
N GLY A 132 8.41 -17.99 9.60
CA GLY A 132 9.78 -17.77 10.09
C GLY A 132 10.43 -16.50 9.55
N LEU A 133 10.20 -16.19 8.26
CA LEU A 133 10.70 -14.98 7.59
C LEU A 133 10.04 -13.73 8.20
N LEU A 134 8.71 -13.76 8.38
CA LEU A 134 7.95 -12.70 9.04
C LEU A 134 8.44 -12.44 10.48
N ALA A 135 8.63 -13.50 11.27
CA ALA A 135 9.17 -13.39 12.62
C ALA A 135 10.60 -12.82 12.65
N GLY A 136 11.44 -13.17 11.66
CA GLY A 136 12.77 -12.62 11.49
C GLY A 136 12.76 -11.10 11.29
N MET A 137 11.87 -10.60 10.42
CA MET A 137 11.72 -9.16 10.18
C MET A 137 11.20 -8.41 11.41
N ARG A 138 10.29 -9.01 12.18
CA ARG A 138 9.73 -8.41 13.39
C ARG A 138 10.73 -8.32 14.55
N SER A 139 11.53 -9.37 14.73
CA SER A 139 12.35 -9.54 15.94
C SER A 139 13.63 -8.71 15.94
N ASN A 140 14.19 -8.38 14.77
CA ASN A 140 15.43 -7.64 14.65
C ASN A 140 15.25 -6.29 13.92
N PRO A 141 15.18 -5.16 14.64
CA PRO A 141 15.05 -3.82 14.06
C PRO A 141 16.19 -3.42 13.10
N LYS A 142 17.33 -4.12 13.16
CA LYS A 142 18.51 -3.88 12.31
C LYS A 142 18.63 -4.86 11.15
N ALA A 143 17.70 -5.82 11.01
CA ALA A 143 17.70 -6.75 9.90
C ALA A 143 17.43 -6.03 8.58
N ASP A 144 18.10 -6.47 7.53
CA ASP A 144 17.77 -6.12 6.16
C ASP A 144 16.54 -6.92 5.68
N VAL A 145 15.99 -6.50 4.55
CA VAL A 145 14.96 -7.28 3.87
C VAL A 145 15.55 -8.64 3.48
N PRO A 146 14.90 -9.77 3.79
CA PRO A 146 15.36 -11.10 3.39
C PRO A 146 15.56 -11.18 1.88
N GLY A 147 16.71 -11.70 1.43
CA GLY A 147 17.06 -11.76 0.01
C GLY A 147 16.07 -12.58 -0.82
N GLU A 148 15.50 -13.63 -0.23
CA GLU A 148 14.51 -14.52 -0.85
C GLU A 148 13.11 -13.89 -0.99
N LEU A 149 12.83 -12.74 -0.36
CA LEU A 149 11.51 -12.12 -0.39
C LEU A 149 11.05 -11.80 -1.82
N GLY A 150 11.98 -11.33 -2.67
CA GLY A 150 11.69 -11.02 -4.06
C GLY A 150 11.27 -12.24 -4.88
N ASP A 151 11.94 -13.39 -4.65
CA ASP A 151 11.64 -14.64 -5.35
C ASP A 151 10.29 -15.20 -4.92
N ILE A 152 9.97 -15.11 -3.62
CA ILE A 152 8.67 -15.54 -3.08
C ILE A 152 7.54 -14.72 -3.69
N ILE A 153 7.68 -13.39 -3.72
CA ILE A 153 6.66 -12.50 -4.30
C ILE A 153 6.53 -12.73 -5.81
N ALA A 154 7.64 -12.93 -6.52
CA ALA A 154 7.62 -13.24 -7.96
C ALA A 154 6.85 -14.55 -8.23
N ALA A 155 7.16 -15.61 -7.50
CA ALA A 155 6.49 -16.90 -7.66
C ALA A 155 5.00 -16.82 -7.30
N PHE A 156 4.64 -16.04 -6.26
CA PHE A 156 3.23 -15.79 -5.93
C PHE A 156 2.52 -15.03 -7.05
N LYS A 157 3.14 -13.97 -7.57
CA LYS A 157 2.61 -13.15 -8.66
C LYS A 157 2.30 -13.97 -9.91
N GLU A 158 3.19 -14.88 -10.31
CA GLU A 158 2.94 -15.74 -11.48
C GLU A 158 1.66 -16.56 -11.32
N ARG A 159 1.44 -17.14 -10.14
CA ARG A 159 0.22 -17.89 -9.82
C ARG A 159 -1.02 -16.98 -9.80
N PHE A 160 -0.90 -15.79 -9.22
CA PHE A 160 -1.99 -14.83 -9.14
C PHE A 160 -2.42 -14.30 -10.52
N VAL A 161 -1.47 -14.02 -11.41
CA VAL A 161 -1.75 -13.60 -12.79
C VAL A 161 -2.44 -14.72 -13.57
N ALA A 162 -2.01 -15.98 -13.38
CA ALA A 162 -2.69 -17.13 -13.96
C ALA A 162 -4.13 -17.27 -13.42
N ASP A 163 -4.35 -16.93 -12.15
CA ASP A 163 -5.68 -16.95 -11.56
C ASP A 163 -6.62 -15.89 -12.15
N ILE A 164 -6.14 -14.66 -12.32
CA ILE A 164 -6.89 -13.60 -13.03
C ILE A 164 -7.26 -14.06 -14.44
N ALA A 165 -6.32 -14.65 -15.17
CA ALA A 165 -6.55 -15.15 -16.52
C ALA A 165 -7.59 -16.29 -16.59
N SER A 166 -7.76 -17.03 -15.48
CA SER A 166 -8.77 -18.10 -15.36
C SER A 166 -10.20 -17.59 -15.06
N GLY A 167 -10.40 -16.28 -14.92
CA GLY A 167 -11.72 -15.65 -14.77
C GLY A 167 -12.15 -15.40 -13.32
N ARG A 168 -11.29 -15.68 -12.33
CA ARG A 168 -11.47 -15.16 -10.97
C ARG A 168 -10.93 -13.73 -10.93
N VAL A 169 -11.78 -12.76 -11.25
CA VAL A 169 -11.49 -11.32 -11.21
C VAL A 169 -12.12 -10.73 -9.95
N ALA A 170 -11.45 -9.77 -9.32
CA ALA A 170 -11.99 -8.99 -8.22
C ALA A 170 -13.25 -8.26 -8.67
N ASP A 171 -14.35 -8.38 -7.90
CA ASP A 171 -15.58 -7.65 -8.16
C ASP A 171 -15.35 -6.14 -7.96
N PRO A 172 -15.44 -5.31 -9.02
CA PRO A 172 -15.19 -3.87 -8.93
C PRO A 172 -16.27 -3.12 -8.13
N THR A 173 -17.39 -3.77 -7.81
CA THR A 173 -18.48 -3.22 -6.98
C THR A 173 -18.43 -3.66 -5.52
N ALA A 174 -17.49 -4.54 -5.14
CA ALA A 174 -17.20 -4.87 -3.76
C ALA A 174 -16.53 -3.67 -3.06
N THR A 175 -17.34 -2.65 -2.79
CA THR A 175 -17.01 -1.70 -1.73
C THR A 175 -17.15 -2.46 -0.42
N ASP A 176 -16.09 -2.50 0.39
CA ASP A 176 -16.12 -2.95 1.80
C ASP A 176 -16.98 -1.99 2.65
N ALA A 177 -18.13 -1.53 2.15
CA ALA A 177 -19.07 -0.68 2.85
C ALA A 177 -19.71 -1.44 4.03
N ASP A 178 -19.83 -2.76 3.92
CA ASP A 178 -20.37 -3.63 4.97
C ASP A 178 -19.35 -3.96 6.09
N ALA A 179 -18.09 -3.54 5.96
CA ALA A 179 -17.08 -3.64 7.03
C ALA A 179 -17.07 -2.41 7.96
N LEU A 180 -18.01 -1.48 7.79
CA LEU A 180 -18.30 -0.45 8.79
C LEU A 180 -19.12 -1.08 9.91
N GLY A 181 -18.43 -1.81 10.79
CA GLY A 181 -19.02 -2.22 12.06
C GLY A 181 -19.57 -0.98 12.77
N ASP A 182 -20.85 -1.00 13.10
CA ASP A 182 -21.52 0.04 13.88
C ASP A 182 -20.65 0.41 15.07
N ALA A 183 -20.31 1.69 15.19
CA ALA A 183 -19.62 2.21 16.35
C ALA A 183 -20.54 2.07 17.57
N GLN A 184 -20.44 0.94 18.28
CA GLN A 184 -21.09 0.77 19.58
C GLN A 184 -20.39 1.70 20.58
N SER A 185 -20.89 2.94 20.66
CA SER A 185 -20.50 3.87 21.72
C SER A 185 -21.23 3.50 23.01
N ALA A 186 -20.61 2.63 23.81
CA ALA A 186 -20.95 2.47 25.21
C ALA A 186 -20.21 3.55 26.03
N LYS A 187 -20.73 4.78 26.05
CA LYS A 187 -20.44 5.81 27.07
C LYS A 187 -21.37 7.01 26.89
N THR A 188 -22.54 6.93 27.50
CA THR A 188 -23.32 8.11 27.90
C THR A 188 -22.51 8.82 28.99
N LEU A 189 -21.86 9.93 28.65
CA LEU A 189 -21.32 10.85 29.65
C LEU A 189 -22.50 11.60 30.26
N ALA A 190 -22.76 11.34 31.54
CA ALA A 190 -23.65 12.15 32.35
C ALA A 190 -23.03 13.55 32.50
N THR A 191 -23.78 14.56 32.08
CA THR A 191 -23.52 15.97 32.35
C THR A 191 -23.85 16.29 33.81
N GLU A 192 -22.88 16.83 34.55
CA GLU A 192 -23.07 17.78 35.65
C GLU A 192 -22.56 19.16 35.19
#